data_AF-A0A9X9S2N1-F1
#
_entry.id   AF-A0A9X9S2N1-F1
#
_cell.length_a   1.000
_cell.length_b   1.000
_cell.length_c   1.000
_cell.angle_alpha   90.00
_cell.angle_beta   90.00
_cell.angle_gamma   90.00
#
_symmetry.space_group_name_H-M   'P 1'
#
loop_
_entity.id
_entity.type
_entity.pdbx_description
1 polymer ?
#
loop_
_entity_poly.entity_id
_entity_poly.type
_entity_poly.pdbx_seq_one_letter_code
_entity_poly.pdbx_strand_id
1 'polypeptide(L)'
;MQTEPGTIARGRGGTLSITIAEETYPLTRDDTHTLLTYGQSVPLARIGDRDVRPDKAIFGTTVIDGHITVHTSGRAVLVVTRTGLFSVPLASFRQVVRGEAVSAPLFPVMPDIMGCFV
;
A
#
# COMPACT_ATOMS: atom_id res chain seq x y z
N MET A 1 -16.35 7.12 12.08
CA MET A 1 -15.94 5.74 11.77
C MET A 1 -14.46 5.63 12.09
N GLN A 2 -14.05 4.74 12.99
CA GLN A 2 -12.64 4.50 13.26
C GLN A 2 -12.11 3.61 12.15
N THR A 3 -11.27 4.16 11.28
CA THR A 3 -10.59 3.35 10.27
C THR A 3 -9.63 2.43 11.01
N GLU A 4 -9.76 1.11 10.82
CA GLU A 4 -8.81 0.17 11.44
C GLU A 4 -7.39 0.52 10.98
N PRO A 5 -6.42 0.59 11.90
CA PRO A 5 -5.05 0.89 11.54
C PRO A 5 -4.52 -0.22 10.64
N GLY A 6 -4.21 0.12 9.39
CA GLY A 6 -3.59 -0.82 8.46
C GLY A 6 -2.19 -1.22 8.92
N THR A 7 -1.57 -2.17 8.24
CA THR A 7 -0.21 -2.64 8.51
C THR A 7 0.54 -2.81 7.22
N ILE A 8 1.81 -2.42 7.21
CA ILE A 8 2.76 -2.84 6.19
C ILE A 8 3.64 -3.94 6.76
N ALA A 9 3.83 -5.02 6.00
CA ALA A 9 4.61 -6.17 6.44
C ALA A 9 5.48 -6.72 5.31
N ARG A 10 6.62 -7.30 5.67
CA ARG A 10 7.48 -8.02 4.73
C ARG A 10 7.06 -9.49 4.67
N GLY A 11 6.61 -9.94 3.51
CA GLY A 11 6.29 -11.32 3.22
C GLY A 11 7.52 -12.16 2.87
N ARG A 12 7.30 -13.47 2.69
CA ARG A 12 8.33 -14.41 2.21
C ARG A 12 8.78 -14.02 0.80
N GLY A 13 10.08 -14.17 0.53
CA GLY A 13 10.68 -13.78 -0.77
C GLY A 13 10.93 -12.29 -0.92
N GLY A 14 10.70 -11.49 0.13
CA GLY A 14 10.97 -10.05 0.12
C GLY A 14 9.86 -9.19 -0.50
N THR A 15 8.74 -9.80 -0.89
CA THR A 15 7.52 -9.09 -1.30
C THR A 15 6.96 -8.31 -0.11
N LEU A 16 6.52 -7.10 -0.35
CA LEU A 16 5.85 -6.29 0.66
C LEU A 16 4.35 -6.43 0.53
N SER A 17 3.64 -6.41 1.65
CA SER A 17 2.18 -6.41 1.66
C SER A 17 1.68 -5.28 2.53
N ILE A 18 0.69 -4.56 2.02
CA ILE A 18 -0.07 -3.58 2.78
C ILE A 18 -1.44 -4.18 3.04
N THR A 19 -1.81 -4.28 4.31
CA THR A 19 -3.12 -4.77 4.73
C THR A 19 -3.88 -3.61 5.37
N ILE A 20 -5.06 -3.30 4.84
CA ILE A 20 -5.94 -2.24 5.37
C ILE A 20 -7.36 -2.82 5.44
N ALA A 21 -7.97 -2.75 6.62
CA ALA A 21 -9.18 -3.51 6.93
C ALA A 21 -8.97 -5.00 6.59
N GLU A 22 -9.56 -5.49 5.51
CA GLU A 22 -9.44 -6.88 5.04
C GLU A 22 -8.78 -6.99 3.65
N GLU A 23 -8.35 -5.86 3.08
CA GLU A 23 -7.73 -5.83 1.76
C GLU A 23 -6.21 -5.90 1.85
N THR A 24 -5.60 -6.77 1.05
CA THR A 24 -4.14 -6.90 0.96
C THR A 24 -3.65 -6.51 -0.42
N TYR A 25 -2.77 -5.52 -0.47
CA TYR A 25 -2.11 -5.03 -1.67
C TYR A 25 -0.64 -5.47 -1.67
N PRO A 26 -0.23 -6.38 -2.57
CA PRO A 26 1.18 -6.72 -2.74
C PRO A 26 1.94 -5.59 -3.42
N LEU A 27 3.19 -5.38 -3.00
CA LEU A 27 4.18 -4.53 -3.65
C LEU A 27 5.39 -5.39 -4.01
N THR A 28 5.78 -5.31 -5.27
CA THR A 28 6.98 -5.98 -5.79
C THR A 28 8.24 -5.24 -5.36
N ARG A 29 9.40 -5.86 -5.59
CA ARG A 29 10.68 -5.19 -5.37
C ARG A 29 10.84 -3.96 -6.27
N ASP A 30 10.39 -4.05 -7.52
CA ASP A 30 10.49 -2.95 -8.50
C ASP A 30 9.59 -1.78 -8.10
N ASP A 31 8.41 -2.06 -7.54
CA ASP A 31 7.53 -1.05 -6.95
C ASP A 31 8.23 -0.30 -5.82
N THR A 32 8.83 -1.03 -4.88
CA THR A 32 9.53 -0.40 -3.74
C THR A 32 10.75 0.39 -4.18
N HIS A 33 11.44 -0.07 -5.23
CA HIS A 33 12.54 0.66 -5.83
C HIS A 33 12.06 1.94 -6.53
N THR A 34 10.97 1.85 -7.28
CA THR A 34 10.33 3.00 -7.95
C THR A 34 9.93 4.08 -6.93
N LEU A 35 9.30 3.65 -5.85
CA LEU A 35 8.86 4.52 -4.77
C LEU A 35 10.04 5.17 -4.02
N LEU A 36 11.05 4.39 -3.62
CA LEU A 36 12.12 4.86 -2.73
C LEU A 36 13.27 5.56 -3.45
N THR A 37 13.59 5.14 -4.67
CA THR A 37 14.72 5.66 -5.45
C THR A 37 14.29 6.85 -6.30
N TYR A 38 13.12 6.75 -6.95
CA TYR A 38 12.64 7.80 -7.87
C TYR A 38 11.57 8.70 -7.26
N GLY A 39 11.04 8.37 -6.07
CA GLY A 39 9.95 9.14 -5.46
C GLY A 39 8.64 9.04 -6.26
N GLN A 40 8.54 8.07 -7.16
CA GLN A 40 7.40 7.94 -8.07
C GLN A 40 6.25 7.20 -7.39
N SER A 41 5.03 7.66 -7.67
CA SER A 41 3.81 6.99 -7.21
C SER A 41 3.68 5.61 -7.86
N VAL A 42 3.27 4.63 -7.08
CA VAL A 42 3.06 3.24 -7.51
C VAL A 42 1.59 2.86 -7.33
N PRO A 43 0.95 2.22 -8.32
CA PRO A 43 -0.43 1.77 -8.18
C PRO A 43 -0.54 0.62 -7.17
N LEU A 44 -1.58 0.66 -6.33
CA LEU A 44 -1.94 -0.45 -5.46
C LEU A 44 -2.96 -1.32 -6.19
N ALA A 45 -2.51 -2.50 -6.57
CA ALA A 45 -3.33 -3.49 -7.24
C ALA A 45 -3.74 -4.60 -6.26
N ARG A 46 -4.96 -5.12 -6.42
CA ARG A 46 -5.42 -6.35 -5.76
C ARG A 46 -5.97 -7.32 -6.79
N ILE A 47 -5.96 -8.59 -6.45
CA ILE A 47 -6.67 -9.61 -7.24
C ILE A 47 -8.15 -9.43 -6.90
N GLY A 48 -8.95 -9.04 -7.88
CA GLY A 48 -10.41 -8.97 -7.75
C GLY A 48 -11.03 -10.35 -7.59
N ASP A 49 -12.35 -10.39 -7.36
CA ASP A 49 -13.08 -11.64 -7.19
C ASP A 49 -12.74 -12.62 -8.32
N ARG A 50 -12.40 -13.85 -7.92
CA ARG A 50 -12.16 -14.93 -8.87
C ARG A 50 -13.50 -15.29 -9.49
N ASP A 51 -13.75 -14.77 -10.69
CA ASP A 51 -14.82 -15.29 -11.53
C ASP A 51 -14.47 -16.74 -11.90
N VAL A 52 -14.94 -17.69 -11.08
CA VAL A 52 -14.90 -19.12 -11.39
C VAL A 52 -15.97 -19.37 -12.44
N ARG A 53 -15.65 -19.13 -13.71
CA ARG A 53 -16.44 -19.68 -14.81
C ARG A 53 -16.12 -21.17 -14.90
N PRO A 54 -17.13 -22.07 -14.92
CA PRO A 54 -16.92 -23.52 -14.76
C PRO A 54 -16.21 -24.22 -15.93
N ASP A 55 -15.63 -23.49 -16.89
CA ASP A 55 -15.01 -24.11 -18.07
C ASP A 55 -13.89 -23.28 -18.73
N LYS A 56 -13.29 -22.32 -18.02
CA LYS A 56 -12.17 -21.53 -18.56
C LYS A 56 -11.21 -21.11 -17.45
N ALA A 57 -9.92 -21.15 -17.78
CA ALA A 57 -8.81 -20.79 -16.92
C ALA A 57 -9.13 -19.59 -16.00
N ILE A 58 -8.77 -19.72 -14.71
CA ILE A 58 -8.98 -18.71 -13.68
C ILE A 58 -8.14 -17.48 -14.05
N PHE A 59 -8.75 -16.51 -14.73
CA PHE A 59 -8.18 -15.19 -14.91
C PHE A 59 -8.62 -14.35 -13.71
N GLY A 60 -7.75 -14.24 -12.70
CA GLY A 60 -7.95 -13.24 -11.65
C GLY A 60 -7.81 -11.85 -12.26
N THR A 61 -8.89 -11.08 -12.29
CA THR A 61 -8.84 -9.69 -12.79
C THR A 61 -8.09 -8.83 -11.79
N THR A 62 -6.94 -8.30 -12.18
CA THR A 62 -6.21 -7.32 -11.36
C THR A 62 -6.94 -5.99 -11.37
N VAL A 63 -7.30 -5.48 -10.19
CA VAL A 63 -7.99 -4.19 -10.01
C VAL A 63 -7.04 -3.21 -9.34
N ILE A 64 -6.91 -2.01 -9.89
CA ILE A 64 -6.19 -0.90 -9.24
C ILE A 64 -7.16 -0.21 -8.29
N ASP A 65 -6.88 -0.26 -6.98
CA ASP A 65 -7.75 0.28 -5.94
C ASP A 65 -7.17 1.52 -5.24
N GLY A 66 -5.95 1.92 -5.63
CA GLY A 66 -5.25 2.98 -4.96
C GLY A 66 -3.86 3.25 -5.52
N HIS A 67 -3.09 4.05 -4.77
CA HIS A 67 -1.67 4.26 -5.03
C HIS A 67 -0.92 4.55 -3.74
N ILE A 68 0.40 4.37 -3.79
CA ILE A 68 1.34 4.69 -2.72
C ILE A 68 2.36 5.68 -3.22
N THR A 69 2.68 6.70 -2.43
CA THR A 69 3.63 7.75 -2.80
C THR A 69 4.44 8.23 -1.60
N VAL A 70 5.66 8.73 -1.82
CA VAL A 70 6.42 9.41 -0.77
C VAL A 70 5.88 10.84 -0.66
N HIS A 71 5.49 11.25 0.54
CA HIS A 71 5.05 12.62 0.78
C HIS A 71 6.16 13.62 0.43
N THR A 72 5.80 14.81 -0.04
CA THR A 72 6.74 15.86 -0.48
C THR A 72 7.73 16.29 0.61
N SER A 73 7.36 16.14 1.89
CA SER A 73 8.27 16.38 3.02
C SER A 73 9.43 15.39 3.11
N GLY A 74 9.38 14.25 2.40
CA GLY A 74 10.37 13.18 2.48
C GLY A 74 10.39 12.43 3.82
N ARG A 75 9.36 12.61 4.66
CA ARG A 75 9.29 12.02 6.01
C ARG A 75 8.27 10.91 6.17
N ALA A 76 7.32 10.80 5.25
CA ALA A 76 6.24 9.83 5.30
C ALA A 76 5.98 9.22 3.92
N VAL A 77 5.41 8.02 3.93
CA VAL A 77 4.81 7.38 2.77
C VAL A 77 3.29 7.46 2.95
N LEU A 78 2.59 7.94 1.94
CA LEU A 78 1.14 8.01 1.88
C LEU A 78 0.59 6.82 1.10
N VAL A 79 -0.47 6.23 1.63
CA VAL A 79 -1.20 5.13 1.02
C VAL A 79 -2.64 5.60 0.81
N VAL A 80 -3.03 5.74 -0.45
CA VAL A 80 -4.37 6.17 -0.87
C VAL A 80 -5.10 4.95 -1.40
N THR A 81 -6.23 4.58 -0.79
CA THR A 81 -7.09 3.48 -1.25
C THR A 81 -8.55 3.93 -1.22
N ARG A 82 -9.47 3.11 -1.74
CA ARG A 82 -10.91 3.38 -1.61
C ARG A 82 -11.40 3.32 -0.16
N THR A 83 -10.66 2.63 0.72
CA THR A 83 -10.98 2.53 2.16
C THR A 83 -10.52 3.75 2.96
N GLY A 84 -9.62 4.57 2.41
CA GLY A 84 -9.14 5.80 3.05
C GLY A 84 -7.71 6.20 2.70
N LEU A 85 -7.26 7.26 3.36
CA LEU A 85 -5.89 7.78 3.31
C LEU A 85 -5.12 7.38 4.57
N PHE A 86 -3.93 6.84 4.39
CA PHE A 86 -3.07 6.40 5.48
C PHE A 86 -1.65 6.87 5.29
N SER A 87 -0.89 6.89 6.38
CA SER A 87 0.52 7.25 6.38
C SER A 87 1.35 6.30 7.22
N VAL A 88 2.64 6.18 6.87
CA VAL A 88 3.67 5.52 7.67
C VAL A 88 4.95 6.34 7.62
N PRO A 89 5.72 6.48 8.71
CA PRO A 89 7.01 7.14 8.65
C PRO A 89 7.93 6.48 7.63
N LEU A 90 8.60 7.29 6.80
CA LEU A 90 9.49 6.77 5.75
C LEU A 90 10.62 5.90 6.33
N ALA A 91 11.08 6.22 7.54
CA ALA A 91 12.08 5.42 8.26
C ALA A 91 11.56 4.00 8.54
N SER A 92 10.36 3.88 9.10
CA SER A 92 9.72 2.58 9.38
C SER A 92 9.47 1.80 8.09
N PHE A 93 8.98 2.48 7.05
CA PHE A 93 8.79 1.86 5.73
C PHE A 93 10.11 1.27 5.20
N ARG A 94 11.20 2.02 5.26
CA ARG A 94 12.54 1.56 4.83
C ARG A 94 13.03 0.36 5.64
N GLN A 95 12.80 0.36 6.95
CA GLN A 95 13.14 -0.79 7.80
C GLN A 95 12.41 -2.05 7.37
N VAL A 96 11.12 -1.96 7.07
CA VAL A 96 10.34 -3.11 6.59
C VAL A 96 10.82 -3.56 5.20
N VAL A 97 11.04 -2.64 4.26
CA VAL A 97 11.58 -2.97 2.91
C VAL A 97 12.93 -3.68 3.00
N ARG A 98 13.82 -3.22 3.88
CA ARG A 98 15.14 -3.79 4.10
C ARG A 98 15.11 -5.09 4.91
N GLY A 99 14.02 -5.37 5.62
CA GLY A 99 13.88 -6.51 6.54
C GLY A 99 14.57 -6.31 7.88
N GLU A 100 14.85 -5.07 8.23
CA GLU A 100 15.29 -4.68 9.57
C GLU A 100 14.11 -4.73 10.55
N ALA A 101 12.87 -4.60 10.03
CA ALA A 101 11.63 -4.79 10.78
C ALA A 101 10.70 -5.76 10.03
N VAL A 102 9.89 -6.51 10.79
CA VAL A 102 8.89 -7.45 10.23
C VAL A 102 7.68 -6.69 9.67
N SER A 103 7.24 -5.65 10.38
CA SER A 103 6.08 -4.85 10.02
C SER A 103 6.13 -3.45 10.64
N ALA A 104 5.23 -2.57 10.20
CA ALA A 104 4.96 -1.27 10.79
C ALA A 104 3.46 -0.92 10.67
N PRO A 105 2.88 -0.17 11.62
CA PRO A 105 1.50 0.26 11.54
C PRO A 105 1.33 1.39 10.51
N LEU A 106 0.15 1.43 9.89
CA LEU A 106 -0.35 2.55 9.12
C LEU A 106 -1.27 3.40 10.00
N PHE A 107 -1.12 4.71 9.91
CA PHE A 107 -1.91 5.68 10.65
C PHE A 107 -2.93 6.33 9.72
N PRO A 108 -4.23 6.35 10.07
CA PRO A 108 -5.22 7.04 9.26
C PRO A 108 -4.89 8.53 9.22
N VAL A 109 -4.87 9.10 8.02
CA VAL A 109 -4.77 10.54 7.83
C VAL A 109 -6.21 11.03 7.76
N MET A 110 -6.63 11.77 8.79
CA MET A 110 -7.92 12.45 8.69
C MET A 110 -7.83 13.43 7.53
N PRO A 111 -8.76 13.39 6.55
CA PRO A 111 -8.87 14.49 5.62
C PRO A 111 -9.14 15.71 6.48
N ASP A 112 -8.20 16.65 6.51
CA ASP A 112 -8.45 17.93 7.13
C ASP A 112 -9.76 18.42 6.54
N ILE A 113 -10.73 18.74 7.40
CA ILE A 113 -11.94 19.40 6.97
C ILE A 113 -11.45 20.75 6.48
N MET A 114 -11.17 20.84 5.17
CA MET A 114 -10.72 22.00 4.38
C MET A 114 -9.32 21.87 3.73
N GLY A 115 -9.28 21.25 2.55
CA GLY A 115 -8.57 21.78 1.39
C GLY A 115 -7.07 21.47 1.22
N CYS A 116 -6.73 21.01 0.01
CA CYS A 116 -5.39 20.93 -0.59
C CYS A 116 -4.50 19.75 -0.18
N PHE A 117 -4.59 18.66 -0.97
CA PHE A 117 -3.39 18.01 -1.48
C PHE A 117 -3.30 18.39 -2.97
N VAL A 118 -2.33 19.25 -3.30
CA VAL A 118 -1.97 19.65 -4.67
C VAL A 118 -0.79 18.79 -5.11
#